data_AF-A0A2U8X7E7-F1
#
_entry.id   AF-A0A2U8X7E7-F1
#
_cell.length_a   1.000
_cell.length_b   1.000
_cell.length_c   1.000
_cell.angle_alpha   90.00
_cell.angle_beta   90.00
_cell.angle_gamma   90.00
#
_symmetry.space_group_name_H-M   'P 1'
#
loop_
_entity.id
_entity.type
_entity.pdbx_description
1 polymer ?
#
loop_
_entity_poly.entity_id
_entity_poly.type
_entity_poly.pdbx_seq_one_letter_code
_entity_poly.pdbx_strand_id
1 'polypeptide(L)'
;MAEEAGVSVTGLHRHVRSATGLSPGAWLIAERVRHARGLLEETTLSIDAVARASGFGEAVNLRKHFGRAVGLSPTAYRLRFDTSTAR
;
A
#
# COMPACT_ATOMS: atom_id res chain seq x y z
N MET A 1 -15.14 -23.29 9.01
CA MET A 1 -14.38 -23.62 7.79
C MET A 1 -14.17 -22.33 7.04
N ALA A 2 -12.94 -22.12 6.58
CA ALA A 2 -12.38 -20.89 6.04
C ALA A 2 -13.23 -20.28 4.93
N GLU A 3 -13.27 -18.93 4.87
CA GLU A 3 -13.00 -18.15 3.65
C GLU A 3 -12.54 -16.74 4.08
N GLU A 4 -11.27 -16.66 4.48
CA GLU A 4 -10.48 -15.43 4.56
C GLU A 4 -10.41 -14.74 3.19
N ALA A 5 -11.43 -13.97 2.79
CA ALA A 5 -11.38 -13.22 1.53
C ALA A 5 -12.26 -11.96 1.50
N GLY A 6 -12.54 -11.37 2.66
CA GLY A 6 -13.51 -10.28 2.76
C GLY A 6 -13.01 -9.09 3.56
N VAL A 7 -11.77 -8.61 3.34
CA VAL A 7 -11.34 -7.30 3.87
C VAL A 7 -12.10 -6.22 3.11
N SER A 8 -13.37 -6.07 3.49
CA SER A 8 -14.33 -5.14 2.93
C SER A 8 -13.89 -3.73 3.26
N VAL A 9 -13.40 -3.04 2.23
CA VAL A 9 -13.01 -1.61 2.18
C VAL A 9 -14.16 -0.66 2.58
N THR A 10 -15.37 -1.18 2.79
CA THR A 10 -16.61 -0.45 3.02
C THR A 10 -16.71 0.26 4.37
N GLY A 11 -15.94 -0.15 5.39
CA GLY A 11 -15.99 0.45 6.74
C GLY A 11 -15.22 1.77 6.90
N LEU A 12 -14.15 1.98 6.14
CA LEU A 12 -13.21 3.09 6.34
C LEU A 12 -13.62 4.37 5.60
N HIS A 13 -14.43 4.25 4.54
CA HIS A 13 -14.83 5.37 3.67
C HIS A 13 -15.69 6.45 4.37
N ARG A 14 -16.38 6.11 5.47
CA ARG A 14 -17.33 7.03 6.11
C ARG A 14 -16.66 8.11 6.96
N HIS A 15 -15.46 7.87 7.49
CA HIS A 15 -14.79 8.80 8.42
C HIS A 15 -13.96 9.90 7.72
N VAL A 16 -13.51 9.66 6.48
CA VAL A 16 -12.44 10.46 5.85
C VAL A 16 -12.96 11.72 5.14
N ARG A 17 -14.24 11.75 4.74
CA ARG A 17 -14.79 12.84 3.92
C ARG A 17 -14.81 14.21 4.61
N SER A 18 -14.81 14.26 5.94
CA SER A 18 -14.92 15.54 6.68
C SER A 18 -13.58 16.25 6.95
N ALA A 19 -12.42 15.62 6.73
CA ALA A 19 -11.16 16.13 7.31
C ALA A 19 -10.16 16.78 6.33
N THR A 20 -10.16 16.44 5.04
CA THR A 20 -8.93 16.65 4.22
C THR A 20 -9.08 17.41 2.89
N GLY A 21 -10.29 17.77 2.44
CA GLY A 21 -10.48 18.51 1.17
C GLY A 21 -10.12 17.76 -0.13
N LEU A 22 -9.56 16.55 -0.03
CA LEU A 22 -9.32 15.61 -1.12
C LEU A 22 -10.48 14.61 -1.24
N SER A 23 -10.71 14.06 -2.43
CA SER A 23 -11.65 12.95 -2.60
C SER A 23 -11.26 11.79 -1.65
N PRO A 24 -12.19 11.23 -0.86
CA PRO A 24 -11.87 10.20 0.14
C PRO A 24 -11.09 9.01 -0.42
N GLY A 25 -11.36 8.63 -1.67
CA GLY A 25 -10.64 7.55 -2.34
C GLY A 25 -9.19 7.91 -2.65
N ALA A 26 -8.90 9.15 -3.07
CA ALA A 26 -7.55 9.58 -3.40
C ALA A 26 -6.66 9.69 -2.16
N TRP A 27 -7.19 10.25 -1.07
CA TRP A 27 -6.49 10.29 0.21
C TRP A 27 -6.20 8.88 0.75
N LEU A 28 -7.19 7.98 0.68
CA LEU A 28 -7.00 6.61 1.15
C LEU A 28 -5.94 5.87 0.34
N ILE A 29 -5.90 6.05 -0.98
CA ILE A 29 -4.85 5.47 -1.83
C ILE A 29 -3.48 6.02 -1.42
N ALA A 30 -3.35 7.33 -1.21
CA ALA A 30 -2.09 7.94 -0.80
C ALA A 30 -1.61 7.40 0.55
N GLU A 31 -2.52 7.24 1.50
CA GLU A 31 -2.23 6.71 2.83
C GLU A 31 -1.83 5.22 2.77
N ARG A 32 -2.50 4.42 1.96
CA ARG A 32 -2.12 3.02 1.71
C ARG A 32 -0.75 2.90 1.05
N VAL A 33 -0.42 3.78 0.10
CA VAL A 33 0.92 3.83 -0.50
C VAL A 33 1.97 4.19 0.56
N ARG A 34 1.70 5.16 1.43
CA ARG A 34 2.59 5.54 2.53
C ARG A 34 2.86 4.37 3.47
N HIS A 35 1.82 3.61 3.84
CA HIS A 35 1.97 2.42 4.67
C HIS A 35 2.75 1.30 3.96
N ALA A 36 2.44 1.03 2.69
CA ALA A 36 3.19 0.06 1.88
C ALA A 36 4.67 0.41 1.77
N ARG A 37 5.01 1.70 1.69
CA ARG A 37 6.39 2.18 1.66
C ARG A 37 7.13 1.80 2.95
N GLY A 38 6.56 2.09 4.11
CA GLY A 38 7.14 1.71 5.40
C GLY A 38 7.37 0.20 5.50
N LEU A 39 6.39 -0.61 5.08
CA LEU A 39 6.55 -2.07 5.08
C LEU A 39 7.69 -2.56 4.16
N LEU A 40 7.90 -1.91 3.00
CA LEU A 40 8.99 -2.26 2.09
C LEU A 40 10.37 -1.86 2.63
N GLU A 41 10.42 -0.85 3.50
CA GLU A 41 11.65 -0.34 4.12
C GLU A 41 12.00 -1.12 5.39
N GLU A 42 11.00 -1.51 6.18
CA GLU A 42 11.16 -2.12 7.50
C GLU A 42 11.12 -3.65 7.47
N THR A 43 10.57 -4.25 6.41
CA THR A 43 10.32 -5.70 6.36
C THR A 43 10.82 -6.35 5.06
N THR A 44 11.06 -7.66 5.13
CA THR A 44 11.41 -8.50 3.99
C THR A 44 10.20 -9.22 3.38
N LEU A 45 8.98 -8.77 3.73
CA LEU A 45 7.73 -9.38 3.25
C LEU A 45 7.67 -9.42 1.71
N SER A 46 6.98 -10.44 1.20
CA SER A 46 6.68 -10.52 -0.23
C SER A 46 5.78 -9.36 -0.65
N ILE A 47 5.86 -8.94 -1.91
CA ILE A 47 5.02 -7.84 -2.43
C ILE A 47 3.52 -8.15 -2.28
N ASP A 48 3.16 -9.43 -2.30
CA ASP A 48 1.79 -9.90 -2.10
C ASP A 48 1.33 -9.75 -0.64
N ALA A 49 2.21 -10.08 0.32
CA ALA A 49 1.95 -9.84 1.74
C ALA A 49 1.87 -8.34 2.07
N VAL A 50 2.76 -7.51 1.49
CA VAL A 50 2.71 -6.05 1.62
C VAL A 50 1.39 -5.50 1.08
N ALA A 51 0.93 -5.99 -0.07
CA ALA A 51 -0.34 -5.53 -0.66
C ALA A 51 -1.56 -5.84 0.22
N ARG A 52 -1.59 -7.01 0.87
CA ARG A 52 -2.64 -7.35 1.84
C ARG A 52 -2.54 -6.48 3.08
N ALA A 53 -1.35 -6.36 3.67
CA ALA A 53 -1.10 -5.58 4.88
C ALA A 53 -1.43 -4.08 4.71
N SER A 54 -1.13 -3.52 3.53
CA SER A 54 -1.45 -2.12 3.21
C SER A 54 -2.86 -1.90 2.64
N GLY A 55 -3.71 -2.93 2.59
CA GLY A 55 -5.11 -2.80 2.20
C GLY A 55 -5.37 -2.67 0.68
N PHE A 56 -4.43 -3.07 -0.18
CA PHE A 56 -4.66 -3.19 -1.64
C PHE A 56 -5.26 -4.54 -2.05
N GLY A 57 -5.20 -5.55 -1.16
CA GLY A 57 -5.71 -6.90 -1.37
C GLY A 57 -4.79 -7.75 -2.25
N GLU A 58 -4.47 -7.24 -3.44
CA GLU A 58 -3.62 -7.93 -4.41
C GLU A 58 -2.40 -7.09 -4.83
N ALA A 59 -1.31 -7.78 -5.14
CA ALA A 59 -0.07 -7.16 -5.57
C ALA A 59 -0.21 -6.34 -6.88
N VAL A 60 -1.17 -6.66 -7.75
CA VAL A 60 -1.44 -5.88 -8.98
C VAL A 60 -1.94 -4.47 -8.65
N ASN A 61 -2.87 -4.35 -7.70
CA ASN A 61 -3.39 -3.06 -7.25
C ASN A 61 -2.32 -2.23 -6.56
N LEU A 62 -1.51 -2.85 -5.69
CA LEU A 62 -0.36 -2.19 -5.07
C LEU A 62 0.58 -1.64 -6.15
N ARG A 63 1.01 -2.45 -7.14
CA ARG A 63 1.92 -1.99 -8.21
C ARG A 63 1.36 -0.81 -9.00
N LYS A 64 0.08 -0.87 -9.36
CA LYS A 64 -0.59 0.21 -10.11
C LYS A 64 -0.58 1.52 -9.34
N HIS A 65 -1.02 1.50 -8.09
CA HIS A 65 -1.14 2.72 -7.27
C HIS A 65 0.22 3.23 -6.78
N PHE A 66 1.10 2.33 -6.35
CA PHE A 66 2.45 2.65 -5.92
C PHE A 66 3.27 3.24 -7.08
N GLY A 67 3.20 2.65 -8.28
CA GLY A 67 3.88 3.19 -9.46
C GLY A 67 3.39 4.59 -9.84
N ARG A 68 2.07 4.84 -9.74
CA ARG A 68 1.51 6.18 -10.01
C ARG A 68 1.93 7.22 -8.97
N ALA A 69 2.13 6.82 -7.72
CA ALA A 69 2.45 7.73 -6.62
C ALA A 69 3.95 7.95 -6.41
N VAL A 70 4.77 6.91 -6.61
CA VAL A 70 6.22 6.89 -6.30
C VAL A 70 7.08 6.88 -7.58
N GLY A 71 6.51 6.52 -8.72
CA GLY A 71 7.24 6.43 -10.00
C GLY A 71 8.09 5.16 -10.16
N LEU A 72 8.10 4.27 -9.16
CA LEU A 72 8.83 3.00 -9.17
C LEU A 72 7.88 1.84 -8.85
N SER A 73 8.25 0.62 -9.25
CA SER A 73 7.56 -0.57 -8.76
C SER A 73 7.95 -0.84 -7.30
N PRO A 74 7.07 -1.45 -6.48
CA PRO A 74 7.40 -1.86 -5.10
C PRO A 74 8.70 -2.67 -5.00
N THR A 75 8.94 -3.58 -5.95
CA THR A 75 10.17 -4.39 -6.00
C THR A 75 11.40 -3.54 -6.29
N ALA A 76 11.32 -2.62 -7.27
CA ALA A 76 12.44 -1.72 -7.60
C ALA A 76 12.73 -0.74 -6.46
N TYR A 77 11.67 -0.27 -5.78
CA TYR A 77 11.79 0.57 -4.60
C TYR A 77 12.56 -0.14 -3.48
N ARG A 78 12.17 -1.38 -3.17
CA ARG A 78 12.85 -2.21 -2.15
C ARG A 78 14.31 -2.45 -2.48
N LEU A 79 14.63 -2.85 -3.72
CA LEU A 79 16.03 -3.08 -4.13
C LEU A 79 16.90 -1.83 -3.96
N ARG A 80 16.36 -0.65 -4.27
CA ARG A 80 17.08 0.62 -4.12
C ARG A 80 17.30 0.97 -2.65
N PHE A 81 16.33 0.67 -1.79
CA PHE A 81 16.43 0.92 -0.36
C PHE A 81 17.38 -0.06 0.35
N ASP A 82 17.33 -1.34 -0.03
CA ASP A 82 18.21 -2.39 0.50
C ASP A 82 19.68 -2.09 0.16
N THR A 83 19.94 -1.66 -1.08
CA THR A 83 21.26 -1.17 -1.51
C THR A 83 21.72 0.07 -0.72
N SER A 84 20.79 0.91 -0.27
CA SER A 84 21.09 2.09 0.56
C SER A 84 21.37 1.76 2.02
N THR A 85 20.84 0.64 2.53
CA THR A 85 21.10 0.16 3.91
C THR A 85 22.46 -0.52 4.01
N ALA A 86 22.96 -1.08 2.91
CA ALA A 86 24.27 -1.73 2.84
C ALA A 86 25.49 -0.77 2.78
N ARG A 87 25.33 0.51 3.15
CA ARG A 87 26.39 1.54 3.08
C ARG A 87 26.59 2.23 4.42
#